data_AF-A0A9Q1EL74-F1
#
_entry.id   AF-A0A9Q1EL74-F1
#
_cell.length_a   1.000
_cell.length_b   1.000
_cell.length_c   1.000
_cell.angle_alpha   90.00
_cell.angle_beta   90.00
_cell.angle_gamma   90.00
#
_symmetry.space_group_name_H-M   'P 1'
#
loop_
_entity.id
_entity.type
_entity.pdbx_description
1 polymer ?
#
loop_
_entity_poly.entity_id
_entity_poly.type
_entity_poly.pdbx_seq_one_letter_code
_entity_poly.pdbx_strand_id
1 'polypeptide(L)'
;MLFATSHPWWRVDLLETYVIASVTITNRGDCCAGDINGAQIHIGDSLVNNGINRQCSVIGSMTLGENRIFYCEKPMIGRYVTVSIPRAEYLYMCEVEVNAWLAIPK
;
A
#
# COMPACT_ATOMS: atom_id res chain seq x y z
N MET A 1 7.21 6.90 27.14
CA MET A 1 8.30 6.52 26.23
C MET A 1 7.65 6.02 24.96
N LEU A 2 7.54 6.88 23.94
CA LEU A 2 6.91 6.53 22.65
C LEU A 2 8.04 6.38 21.63
N PHE A 3 8.29 5.16 21.18
CA PHE A 3 9.06 4.96 19.96
C PHE A 3 8.11 5.22 18.80
N ALA A 4 8.36 6.26 18.01
CA ALA A 4 7.84 6.27 16.64
C ALA A 4 8.32 4.97 16.00
N THR A 5 7.40 4.13 15.52
CA THR A 5 7.80 2.96 14.74
C THR A 5 8.61 3.50 13.57
N SER A 6 9.86 3.06 13.43
CA SER A 6 10.78 3.68 12.48
C SER A 6 10.32 3.57 11.02
N HIS A 7 9.31 2.74 10.74
CA HIS A 7 8.75 2.42 9.43
C HIS A 7 7.29 1.93 9.60
N PRO A 8 6.29 2.81 9.80
CA PRO A 8 4.89 2.41 9.86
C PRO A 8 4.44 1.72 8.58
N TRP A 9 3.48 0.81 8.74
CA TRP A 9 2.88 0.07 7.64
C TRP A 9 1.42 -0.25 7.95
N TRP A 10 0.66 -0.42 6.88
CA TRP A 10 -0.69 -0.97 6.88
C TRP A 10 -0.72 -2.13 5.87
N ARG A 11 -1.46 -3.20 6.17
CA ARG A 11 -1.59 -4.36 5.27
C ARG A 11 -3.01 -4.89 5.27
N VAL A 12 -3.48 -5.28 4.09
CA VAL A 12 -4.68 -6.10 3.93
C VAL A 12 -4.30 -7.52 3.50
N ASP A 13 -5.00 -8.50 4.08
CA ASP A 13 -5.01 -9.89 3.64
C ASP A 13 -6.22 -10.09 2.72
N LEU A 14 -5.99 -10.38 1.44
CA LEU A 14 -7.04 -10.64 0.46
C LEU A 14 -7.65 -12.05 0.57
N LEU A 15 -7.21 -12.83 1.57
CA LEU A 15 -7.58 -14.22 1.87
C LEU A 15 -7.05 -15.24 0.87
N GLU A 16 -7.09 -14.93 -0.42
CA GLU A 16 -6.58 -15.73 -1.53
C GLU A 16 -5.51 -14.98 -2.31
N THR A 17 -4.79 -15.69 -3.17
CA THR A 17 -3.81 -15.08 -4.08
C THR A 17 -4.51 -14.53 -5.32
N TYR A 18 -4.22 -13.27 -5.65
CA TYR A 18 -4.78 -12.58 -6.82
C TYR A 18 -3.68 -12.11 -7.76
N VAL A 19 -4.07 -11.85 -9.01
CA VAL A 19 -3.30 -11.01 -9.92
C VAL A 19 -3.79 -9.57 -9.75
N ILE A 20 -2.93 -8.70 -9.26
CA ILE A 20 -3.24 -7.30 -8.90
C ILE A 20 -2.59 -6.39 -9.93
N ALA A 21 -3.40 -5.53 -10.55
CA ALA A 21 -2.94 -4.58 -11.58
C ALA A 21 -2.69 -3.17 -11.02
N SER A 22 -3.52 -2.74 -10.07
CA SER A 22 -3.43 -1.41 -9.48
C SER A 22 -4.01 -1.37 -8.08
N VAL A 23 -3.58 -0.38 -7.31
CA VAL A 23 -4.13 -0.06 -6.00
C VAL A 23 -4.57 1.39 -5.99
N THR A 24 -5.79 1.65 -5.54
CA THR A 24 -6.34 2.99 -5.38
C THR A 24 -6.21 3.40 -3.92
N ILE A 25 -5.71 4.62 -3.66
CA ILE A 25 -5.54 5.15 -2.32
C ILE A 25 -6.33 6.46 -2.21
N THR A 26 -7.09 6.59 -1.12
CA THR A 26 -7.72 7.86 -0.73
C THR A 26 -6.95 8.46 0.43
N ASN A 27 -6.37 9.66 0.21
CA ASN A 27 -5.64 10.38 1.24
C ASN A 27 -6.56 11.03 2.28
N ARG A 28 -5.98 11.40 3.42
CA ARG A 28 -6.66 12.16 4.48
C ARG A 28 -7.20 13.50 3.96
N GLY A 29 -8.44 13.85 4.33
CA GLY A 29 -9.15 15.02 3.80
C GLY A 29 -9.11 16.29 4.68
N ASP A 30 -8.84 16.16 5.98
CA ASP A 30 -8.99 17.24 6.97
C ASP A 30 -7.68 17.98 7.28
N CYS A 31 -6.51 17.35 7.15
CA CYS A 31 -5.20 18.00 7.26
C CYS A 31 -4.08 17.10 6.72
N CYS A 32 -2.85 17.64 6.74
CA CYS A 32 -1.64 16.81 6.82
C CYS A 32 -1.41 15.91 5.60
N ALA A 33 -1.79 16.40 4.41
CA ALA A 33 -1.73 15.63 3.17
C ALA A 33 -0.34 15.07 2.84
N GLY A 34 0.72 15.75 3.31
CA GLY A 34 2.11 15.37 3.04
C GLY A 34 2.59 14.12 3.78
N ASP A 35 1.87 13.67 4.81
CA ASP A 35 2.29 12.52 5.63
C ASP A 35 2.40 11.24 4.78
N ILE A 36 1.58 11.09 3.73
CA ILE A 36 1.60 9.91 2.84
C ILE A 36 2.70 9.99 1.76
N ASN A 37 3.36 11.13 1.59
CA ASN A 37 4.36 11.31 0.53
C ASN A 37 5.49 10.28 0.69
N GLY A 38 6.00 9.72 -0.40
CA GLY A 38 7.03 8.68 -0.38
C GLY A 38 6.60 7.32 0.19
N ALA A 39 5.32 7.11 0.53
CA ALA A 39 4.82 5.78 0.88
C ALA A 39 4.92 4.81 -0.31
N GLN A 40 5.10 3.53 -0.02
CA GLN A 40 5.37 2.48 -1.00
C GLN A 40 4.30 1.41 -0.91
N ILE A 41 3.80 0.97 -2.06
CA ILE A 41 2.82 -0.10 -2.18
C ILE A 41 3.57 -1.38 -2.55
N HIS A 42 3.40 -2.43 -1.75
CA HIS A 42 4.05 -3.73 -1.91
C HIS A 42 3.02 -4.83 -2.08
N ILE A 43 3.34 -5.83 -2.90
CA ILE A 43 2.47 -6.96 -3.21
C ILE A 43 3.25 -8.26 -3.16
N GLY A 44 2.69 -9.28 -2.51
CA GLY A 44 3.23 -10.65 -2.52
C GLY A 44 2.55 -11.59 -1.52
N ASP A 45 3.12 -12.79 -1.36
CA ASP A 45 2.55 -13.86 -0.53
C ASP A 45 3.30 -14.09 0.79
N SER A 46 4.40 -13.36 1.04
CA SER A 46 5.18 -13.51 2.27
C SER A 46 4.71 -12.55 3.37
N LEU A 47 4.76 -13.02 4.62
CA LEU A 47 4.58 -12.19 5.82
C LEU A 47 5.91 -11.74 6.45
N VAL A 48 7.05 -12.17 5.91
CA VAL A 48 8.37 -11.71 6.37
C VAL A 48 8.46 -10.19 6.22
N ASN A 49 9.12 -9.53 7.19
CA ASN A 49 9.26 -8.07 7.23
C ASN A 49 7.89 -7.35 7.13
N ASN A 50 6.90 -7.81 7.90
CA ASN A 50 5.53 -7.29 7.91
C ASN A 50 4.80 -7.38 6.55
N GLY A 51 5.27 -8.24 5.64
CA GLY A 51 4.69 -8.35 4.30
C GLY A 51 5.08 -7.20 3.37
N ILE A 52 6.19 -6.52 3.65
CA ILE A 52 6.85 -5.59 2.71
C ILE A 52 7.54 -6.45 1.63
N ASN A 53 6.74 -6.84 0.64
CA ASN A 53 7.13 -7.67 -0.50
C ASN A 53 7.69 -6.78 -1.65
N ARG A 54 7.66 -7.28 -2.89
CA ARG A 54 8.08 -6.53 -4.06
C ARG A 54 7.24 -5.26 -4.21
N GLN A 55 7.89 -4.15 -4.51
CA GLN A 55 7.24 -2.87 -4.74
C GLN A 55 6.43 -2.90 -6.04
N CYS A 56 5.16 -2.49 -5.96
CA CYS A 56 4.26 -2.22 -7.07
C CYS A 56 4.42 -0.76 -7.54
N SER A 57 4.33 0.20 -6.61
CA SER A 57 4.37 1.63 -6.93
C SER A 57 4.83 2.48 -5.73
N VAL A 58 5.13 3.75 -5.98
CA VAL A 58 5.49 4.75 -4.96
C VAL A 58 4.50 5.91 -5.02
N ILE A 59 3.98 6.29 -3.87
CA ILE A 59 3.14 7.47 -3.70
C ILE A 59 4.06 8.68 -3.62
N GLY A 60 4.30 9.37 -4.74
CA GLY A 60 5.16 10.57 -4.75
C GLY A 60 4.63 11.66 -3.81
N SER A 61 3.48 12.22 -4.17
CA SER A 61 2.72 13.14 -3.32
C SER A 61 1.23 13.03 -3.57
N MET A 62 0.41 13.33 -2.56
CA MET A 62 -1.05 13.43 -2.72
C MET A 62 -1.56 14.69 -2.04
N THR A 63 -2.64 15.25 -2.58
CA THR A 63 -3.36 16.40 -2.00
C THR A 63 -4.41 15.92 -0.98
N LEU A 64 -5.02 16.85 -0.25
CA LEU A 64 -6.05 16.54 0.76
C LEU A 64 -7.24 15.83 0.11
N GLY A 65 -7.61 14.67 0.63
CA GLY A 65 -8.75 13.89 0.16
C GLY A 65 -8.60 13.35 -1.26
N GLU A 66 -7.41 13.45 -1.87
CA GLU A 66 -7.18 12.92 -3.21
C GLU A 66 -7.41 11.41 -3.23
N ASN A 67 -8.22 10.97 -4.19
CA ASN A 67 -8.37 9.56 -4.53
C ASN A 67 -7.60 9.28 -5.81
N ARG A 68 -6.52 8.49 -5.74
CA ARG A 68 -5.64 8.23 -6.89
C ARG A 68 -5.34 6.74 -7.07
N ILE A 69 -5.35 6.33 -8.34
CA ILE A 69 -4.97 4.99 -8.80
C ILE A 69 -3.46 4.93 -9.02
N PHE A 70 -2.82 3.90 -8.47
CA PHE A 70 -1.41 3.57 -8.65
C PHE A 70 -1.29 2.24 -9.38
N TYR A 71 -0.85 2.29 -10.63
CA TYR A 71 -0.58 1.10 -11.43
C TYR A 71 0.77 0.49 -11.03
N CYS A 72 0.81 -0.85 -10.97
CA CYS A 72 2.09 -1.55 -10.94
C CYS A 72 2.75 -1.51 -12.33
N GLU A 73 4.08 -1.55 -12.40
CA GLU A 73 4.81 -1.61 -13.69
C GLU A 73 4.31 -2.76 -14.59
N LYS A 74 3.96 -3.89 -13.96
CA LYS A 74 3.28 -5.03 -14.55
C LYS A 74 2.36 -5.67 -13.52
N PRO A 75 1.28 -6.38 -13.92
CA PRO A 75 0.43 -7.10 -12.97
C PRO A 75 1.26 -8.02 -12.08
N MET A 76 0.99 -7.97 -10.77
CA MET A 76 1.73 -8.70 -9.74
C MET A 76 0.84 -9.77 -9.13
N ILE A 77 1.42 -10.93 -8.82
CA ILE A 77 0.71 -12.00 -8.11
C ILE A 77 0.97 -11.84 -6.61
N GLY A 78 -0.08 -11.83 -5.80
CA GLY A 78 0.04 -11.79 -4.35
C GLY A 78 -1.30 -11.85 -3.60
N ARG A 79 -1.25 -12.32 -2.36
CA ARG A 79 -2.34 -12.31 -1.38
C ARG A 79 -2.34 -11.07 -0.48
N TYR A 80 -1.17 -10.51 -0.21
CA TYR A 80 -1.02 -9.36 0.68
C TYR A 80 -0.71 -8.10 -0.10
N VAL A 81 -1.42 -7.02 0.23
CA VAL A 81 -1.10 -5.65 -0.19
C VAL A 81 -0.68 -4.86 1.05
N THR A 82 0.54 -4.35 1.05
CA THR A 82 1.12 -3.59 2.16
C THR A 82 1.46 -2.19 1.70
N VAL A 83 1.02 -1.16 2.42
CA VAL A 83 1.49 0.21 2.25
C VAL A 83 2.45 0.52 3.40
N SER A 84 3.66 0.95 3.08
CA SER A 84 4.68 1.28 4.09
C SER A 84 5.30 2.64 3.85
N ILE A 85 5.74 3.32 4.90
CA ILE A 85 6.57 4.52 4.77
C ILE A 85 8.00 4.20 5.24
N PRO A 86 9.04 4.44 4.43
CA PRO A 86 10.41 4.03 4.74
C PRO A 86 11.11 4.99 5.73
N ARG A 87 10.36 5.70 6.57
CA ARG A 87 10.87 6.71 7.51
C ARG A 87 10.00 6.78 8.76
N ALA A 88 10.54 7.37 9.83
CA ALA A 88 9.86 7.50 11.12
C ALA A 88 8.80 8.60 11.08
N GLU A 89 7.63 8.29 10.52
CA GLU A 89 6.49 9.21 10.38
C GLU A 89 5.18 8.48 10.68
N TYR A 90 4.04 9.13 10.49
CA TYR A 90 2.74 8.50 10.57
C TYR A 90 2.25 8.10 9.17
N LEU A 91 1.52 6.98 9.10
CA LEU A 91 0.83 6.56 7.89
C LEU A 91 -0.67 6.73 8.09
N TYR A 92 -1.27 7.67 7.37
CA TYR A 92 -2.72 7.91 7.35
C TYR A 92 -3.26 7.74 5.94
N MET A 93 -4.32 6.94 5.83
CA MET A 93 -5.09 6.71 4.60
C MET A 93 -6.55 6.55 4.99
N CYS A 94 -7.46 7.07 4.18
CA CYS A 94 -8.89 6.91 4.40
C CYS A 94 -9.41 5.59 3.85
N GLU A 95 -8.92 5.20 2.67
CA GLU A 95 -9.41 4.04 1.94
C GLU A 95 -8.30 3.45 1.06
N VAL A 96 -8.37 2.12 0.87
CA VAL A 96 -7.51 1.36 -0.02
C VAL A 96 -8.38 0.40 -0.82
N GLU A 97 -8.38 0.54 -2.14
CA GLU A 97 -9.07 -0.37 -3.04
C GLU A 97 -8.04 -1.15 -3.87
N VAL A 98 -8.25 -2.45 -4.03
CA VAL A 98 -7.34 -3.33 -4.77
C VAL A 98 -8.05 -3.81 -6.03
N ASN A 99 -7.53 -3.42 -7.21
CA ASN A 99 -8.05 -3.91 -8.49
C ASN A 99 -7.31 -5.19 -8.88
N ALA A 100 -8.03 -6.30 -8.84
CA ALA A 100 -7.44 -7.62 -9.00
C ALA A 100 -8.44 -8.65 -9.55
N TRP A 101 -7.90 -9.75 -10.07
CA TRP A 101 -8.67 -10.95 -10.45
C TRP A 101 -8.05 -12.20 -9.85
N LEU A 102 -8.88 -13.21 -9.59
CA LEU A 102 -8.44 -14.46 -8.96
C LEU A 102 -7.31 -15.09 -9.75
N ALA A 103 -6.19 -15.40 -9.08
CA ALA A 103 -5.14 -16.21 -9.66
C ALA A 103 -5.61 -17.67 -9.63
N ILE A 104 -6.13 -18.17 -10.74
CA ILE A 104 -6.54 -19.57 -10.83
C ILE A 104 -5.25 -20.43 -10.75
N PRO A 105 -5.14 -21.34 -9.78
CA PRO A 105 -4.01 -22.27 -9.72
C PRO A 105 -3.98 -23.09 -11.02
N LYS A 106 -2.80 -23.19 -11.65
CA LYS A 106 -2.58 -24.13 -12.75
C LYS A 106 -2.54 -25.56 -12.24
#